data_AF-A9UPU9-F1
#
_entry.id   AF-A9UPU9-F1
#
_cell.length_a   1.000
_cell.length_b   1.000
_cell.length_c   1.000
_cell.angle_alpha   90.00
_cell.angle_beta   90.00
_cell.angle_gamma   90.00
#
_symmetry.space_group_name_H-M   'P 1'
#
loop_
_entity.id
_entity.type
_entity.pdbx_description
1 polymer ?
#
loop_
_entity_poly.entity_id
_entity_poly.type
_entity_poly.pdbx_seq_one_letter_code
_entity_poly.pdbx_strand_id
1 'polypeptide(L)'
;DNDLGQPVTSAYRTSKFTWLEKSADSLVAQIERRAADLLGTEALCIEPLQVVSYQQGQQFKLHHDAGTLLERDGGVELVTPLRTATIFVYLNTIPATRSCAGYTHFPRLGLKVQPKRGRAVVFPNLRADGTVEPATIHAALPM
;
A
#
# COMPACT_ATOMS: atom_id res chain seq x y z
N ASP A 1 17.17 21.92 -13.72
CA ASP A 1 17.74 20.60 -13.39
C ASP A 1 16.72 19.50 -13.62
N ASN A 2 16.97 18.68 -14.65
CA ASN A 2 16.17 17.53 -15.02
C ASN A 2 16.59 16.34 -14.16
N ASP A 3 15.81 16.00 -13.14
CA ASP A 3 15.89 14.70 -12.48
C ASP A 3 14.59 13.92 -12.78
N LEU A 4 14.48 13.45 -14.01
CA LEU A 4 13.42 12.53 -14.43
C LEU A 4 13.71 11.16 -13.82
N GLY A 5 13.12 10.94 -12.65
CA GLY A 5 12.79 9.66 -12.00
C GLY A 5 13.40 8.41 -12.62
N GLN A 6 14.67 8.14 -12.28
CA GLN A 6 15.29 6.83 -12.51
C GLN A 6 14.44 5.77 -11.80
N PRO A 7 13.97 4.71 -12.49
CA PRO A 7 13.21 3.65 -11.85
C PRO A 7 14.14 2.90 -10.89
N VAL A 8 13.92 3.11 -9.59
CA VAL A 8 14.59 2.33 -8.54
C VAL A 8 14.05 0.90 -8.60
N THR A 9 14.74 0.03 -9.34
CA THR A 9 14.47 -1.42 -9.34
C THR A 9 14.92 -2.00 -8.00
N SER A 10 13.99 -2.12 -7.05
CA SER A 10 14.22 -2.86 -5.82
C SER A 10 13.94 -4.35 -6.06
N ALA A 11 14.87 -5.24 -5.69
CA ALA A 11 14.63 -6.69 -5.70
C ALA A 11 13.51 -7.12 -4.71
N TYR A 12 13.08 -6.20 -3.85
CA TYR A 12 12.06 -6.39 -2.84
C TYR A 12 10.67 -5.90 -3.30
N ARG A 13 10.64 -4.86 -4.14
CA ARG A 13 9.44 -4.33 -4.82
C ARG A 13 9.75 -4.15 -6.30
N THR A 14 9.23 -5.04 -7.13
CA THR A 14 9.55 -5.06 -8.57
C THR A 14 8.52 -4.34 -9.44
N SER A 15 7.50 -3.72 -8.85
CA SER A 15 6.49 -2.91 -9.53
C SER A 15 7.04 -1.58 -10.06
N LYS A 16 6.34 -1.00 -11.05
CA LYS A 16 6.48 0.43 -11.35
C LYS A 16 5.49 1.23 -10.51
N PHE A 17 5.87 2.45 -10.11
CA PHE A 17 4.96 3.36 -9.44
C PHE A 17 5.18 4.80 -9.91
N THR A 18 4.16 5.62 -9.71
CA THR A 18 4.23 7.07 -9.82
C THR A 18 3.40 7.70 -8.70
N TRP A 19 3.59 8.99 -8.47
CA TRP A 19 2.81 9.77 -7.53
C TRP A 19 1.96 10.78 -8.30
N LEU A 20 0.69 10.91 -7.89
CA LEU A 20 -0.12 12.06 -8.26
C LEU A 20 0.13 13.13 -7.20
N GLU A 21 0.49 14.34 -7.63
CA GLU A 21 0.74 15.44 -6.72
C GLU A 21 -0.49 15.74 -5.86
N LYS A 22 -0.23 16.27 -4.66
CA LYS A 22 -1.26 16.60 -3.69
C LYS A 22 -2.29 17.53 -4.34
N SER A 23 -3.55 17.11 -4.35
CA SER A 23 -4.64 17.90 -4.94
C SER A 23 -4.34 18.42 -6.36
N ALA A 24 -3.64 17.62 -7.18
CA ALA A 24 -3.22 18.00 -8.54
C ALA A 24 -4.38 18.45 -9.44
N ASP A 25 -5.55 17.87 -9.26
CA ASP A 25 -6.80 18.30 -9.87
C ASP A 25 -8.00 18.08 -8.94
N SER A 26 -9.20 18.47 -9.39
CA SER A 26 -10.43 18.35 -8.61
C SER A 26 -10.83 16.90 -8.31
N LEU A 27 -10.45 15.95 -9.17
CA LEU A 27 -10.72 14.53 -8.96
C LEU A 27 -9.79 13.93 -7.90
N VAL A 28 -8.48 14.21 -7.99
CA VAL A 28 -7.49 13.81 -6.99
C VAL A 28 -7.85 14.40 -5.63
N ALA A 29 -8.18 15.69 -5.56
CA ALA A 29 -8.60 16.33 -4.31
C ALA A 29 -9.87 15.70 -3.73
N GLN A 30 -10.82 15.27 -4.57
CA GLN A 30 -12.03 14.58 -4.12
C GLN A 30 -11.72 13.17 -3.58
N ILE A 31 -10.79 12.43 -4.19
CA ILE A 31 -10.35 11.13 -3.70
C ILE A 31 -9.66 11.28 -2.34
N GLU A 32 -8.74 12.24 -2.21
CA GLU A 32 -8.06 12.55 -0.96
C GLU A 32 -9.03 12.94 0.15
N ARG A 33 -10.03 13.77 -0.15
CA ARG A 33 -11.08 14.13 0.81
C ARG A 33 -11.87 12.90 1.27
N ARG A 34 -12.29 12.04 0.33
CA ARG A 34 -13.04 10.82 0.67
C ARG A 34 -12.21 9.85 1.52
N ALA A 35 -10.92 9.73 1.24
CA ALA A 35 -10.00 8.94 2.04
C ALA A 35 -9.87 9.50 3.47
N ALA A 36 -9.76 10.83 3.59
CA ALA A 36 -9.70 11.51 4.88
C ALA A 36 -10.98 11.31 5.70
N ASP A 37 -12.15 11.49 5.07
CA ASP A 37 -13.45 11.28 5.71
C ASP A 37 -13.60 9.83 6.20
N LEU A 38 -13.15 8.85 5.40
CA LEU A 38 -13.20 7.43 5.77
C LEU A 38 -12.32 7.11 6.98
N LEU A 39 -11.17 7.77 7.11
CA LEU A 39 -10.23 7.58 8.22
C LEU A 39 -10.51 8.50 9.42
N GLY A 40 -11.49 9.42 9.30
CA GLY A 40 -11.75 10.42 10.33
C GLY A 40 -10.59 11.38 10.56
N THR A 41 -9.88 11.76 9.49
CA THR A 41 -8.72 12.66 9.52
C THR A 41 -8.85 13.82 8.54
N GLU A 42 -7.84 14.67 8.44
CA GLU A 42 -7.80 15.78 7.49
C GLU A 42 -7.17 15.35 6.16
N ALA A 43 -7.62 15.96 5.06
CA ALA A 43 -7.06 15.67 3.73
C ALA A 43 -5.55 15.97 3.65
N LEU A 44 -5.03 16.89 4.47
CA LEU A 44 -3.60 17.17 4.56
C LEU A 44 -2.78 15.98 5.09
N CYS A 45 -3.39 15.10 5.90
CA CYS A 45 -2.75 13.90 6.45
C CYS A 45 -2.68 12.74 5.43
N ILE A 46 -3.37 12.87 4.29
CA ILE A 46 -3.29 11.88 3.21
C ILE A 46 -2.03 12.18 2.39
N GLU A 47 -1.09 11.23 2.32
CA GLU A 47 0.06 11.33 1.41
C GLU A 47 -0.41 11.52 -0.04
N PRO A 48 0.42 12.13 -0.93
CA PRO A 48 0.15 12.13 -2.37
C PRO A 48 -0.22 10.71 -2.86
N LEU A 49 -1.15 10.59 -3.80
CA LEU A 49 -1.66 9.27 -4.17
C LEU A 49 -0.59 8.47 -4.93
N GLN A 50 -0.18 7.33 -4.39
CA GLN A 50 0.72 6.41 -5.08
C GLN A 50 -0.07 5.51 -6.03
N VAL A 51 0.25 5.56 -7.33
CA VAL A 51 -0.30 4.63 -8.33
C VAL A 51 0.76 3.59 -8.65
N VAL A 52 0.38 2.32 -8.54
CA VAL A 52 1.30 1.19 -8.68
C VAL A 52 0.81 0.26 -9.78
N SER A 53 1.73 -0.21 -10.62
CA SER A 53 1.46 -1.15 -11.70
C SER A 53 2.39 -2.35 -11.59
N TYR A 54 1.80 -3.54 -11.64
CA TYR A 54 2.51 -4.82 -11.62
C TYR A 54 2.33 -5.52 -12.98
N GLN A 55 3.44 -5.90 -13.59
CA GLN A 55 3.52 -6.78 -14.75
C GLN A 55 3.69 -8.24 -14.32
N GLN A 56 3.57 -9.18 -15.27
CA GLN A 56 3.74 -10.61 -15.01
C GLN A 56 5.02 -10.91 -14.21
N GLY A 57 4.88 -11.72 -13.15
CA GLY A 57 5.96 -12.09 -12.24
C GLY A 57 6.39 -11.00 -11.24
N GLN A 58 5.93 -9.75 -11.39
CA GLN A 58 6.24 -8.69 -10.43
C GLN A 58 5.46 -8.89 -9.14
N GLN A 59 6.07 -8.47 -8.03
CA GLN A 59 5.57 -8.68 -6.68
C GLN A 59 6.05 -7.56 -5.74
N PHE A 60 5.48 -7.55 -4.54
CA PHE A 60 6.04 -6.81 -3.41
C PHE A 60 6.14 -7.77 -2.24
N LYS A 61 7.38 -8.04 -1.81
CA LYS A 61 7.67 -8.94 -0.70
C LYS A 61 7.03 -8.45 0.60
N LEU A 62 7.02 -9.35 1.58
CA LEU A 62 6.40 -9.13 2.88
C LEU A 62 6.96 -7.90 3.59
N HIS A 63 6.14 -6.88 3.84
CA HIS A 63 6.52 -5.58 4.41
C HIS A 63 5.44 -5.06 5.37
N HIS A 64 5.69 -3.88 5.95
CA HIS A 64 4.73 -3.15 6.77
C HIS A 64 4.77 -1.66 6.38
N ASP A 65 3.62 -1.00 6.25
CA ASP A 65 3.60 0.36 5.68
C ASP A 65 4.16 1.44 6.62
N ALA A 66 4.09 1.21 7.94
CA ALA A 66 4.65 2.14 8.93
C ALA A 66 6.19 2.10 9.05
N GLY A 67 6.89 1.18 8.37
CA GLY A 67 8.35 1.17 8.40
C GLY A 67 9.04 -0.13 8.02
N THR A 68 10.28 -0.30 8.48
CA THR A 68 11.15 -1.40 8.05
C THR A 68 10.84 -2.66 8.84
N LEU A 69 10.42 -3.72 8.14
CA LEU A 69 10.26 -5.05 8.74
C LEU A 69 11.64 -5.67 9.00
N LEU A 70 11.89 -6.06 10.25
CA LEU A 70 13.18 -6.55 10.72
C LEU A 70 13.22 -8.08 10.64
N GLU A 71 14.18 -8.63 9.90
CA GLU A 71 14.27 -10.08 9.68
C GLU A 71 14.59 -10.88 10.97
N ARG A 72 15.28 -10.25 11.93
CA ARG A 72 15.77 -10.89 13.15
C ARG A 72 14.66 -11.35 14.10
N ASP A 73 13.58 -10.57 14.21
CA ASP A 73 12.54 -10.74 15.23
C ASP A 73 11.12 -10.52 14.68
N GLY A 74 10.98 -10.13 13.42
CA GLY A 74 9.68 -9.82 12.81
C GLY A 74 9.02 -8.57 13.39
N GLY A 75 9.78 -7.73 14.09
CA GLY A 75 9.37 -6.39 14.51
C GLY A 75 9.40 -5.40 13.36
N VAL A 76 8.81 -4.22 13.57
CA VAL A 76 8.81 -3.13 12.58
C VAL A 76 9.44 -1.90 13.22
N GLU A 77 10.50 -1.40 12.60
CA GLU A 77 11.11 -0.12 12.95
C GLU A 77 10.35 0.99 12.25
N LEU A 78 9.71 1.87 13.04
CA LEU A 78 8.89 2.95 12.52
C LEU A 78 9.72 3.97 11.75
N VAL A 79 9.18 4.46 10.63
CA VAL A 79 9.78 5.54 9.84
C VAL A 79 8.88 6.78 9.89
N THR A 80 9.49 7.96 9.77
CA THR A 80 8.76 9.24 9.67
C THR A 80 8.63 9.63 8.20
N PRO A 81 7.48 10.14 7.74
CA PRO A 81 6.24 10.38 8.49
C PRO A 81 5.53 9.08 8.91
N LEU A 82 4.88 9.11 10.09
CA LEU A 82 4.17 7.96 10.63
C LEU A 82 2.87 7.71 9.85
N ARG A 83 2.78 6.55 9.20
CA ARG A 83 1.56 6.07 8.56
C ARG A 83 0.72 5.32 9.58
N THR A 84 -0.40 5.89 10.01
CA THR A 84 -1.31 5.28 10.99
C THR A 84 -2.21 4.21 10.37
N ALA A 85 -2.59 4.37 9.11
CA ALA A 85 -3.45 3.44 8.36
C ALA A 85 -3.15 3.51 6.86
N THR A 86 -3.58 2.47 6.13
CA THR A 86 -3.48 2.38 4.68
C THR A 86 -4.86 2.15 4.08
N ILE A 87 -5.16 2.86 2.99
CA ILE A 87 -6.26 2.55 2.06
C ILE A 87 -5.64 2.08 0.76
N PHE A 88 -5.80 0.81 0.42
CA PHE A 88 -5.28 0.23 -0.81
C PHE A 88 -6.41 -0.06 -1.79
N VAL A 89 -6.47 0.67 -2.91
CA VAL A 89 -7.56 0.61 -3.90
C VAL A 89 -7.12 -0.18 -5.14
N TYR A 90 -7.94 -1.13 -5.56
CA TYR A 90 -7.70 -1.89 -6.80
C TYR A 90 -8.28 -1.16 -8.01
N LEU A 91 -7.40 -0.78 -8.95
CA LEU A 91 -7.79 -0.03 -10.15
C LEU A 91 -8.26 -0.93 -11.31
N ASN A 92 -7.91 -2.22 -11.27
CA ASN A 92 -8.33 -3.26 -12.21
C ASN A 92 -8.72 -4.55 -11.48
N THR A 93 -9.43 -5.45 -12.18
CA THR A 93 -9.79 -6.77 -11.66
C THR A 93 -8.81 -7.81 -12.16
N ILE A 94 -8.29 -8.63 -11.25
CA ILE A 94 -7.49 -9.81 -11.60
C ILE A 94 -8.37 -11.06 -11.42
N PRO A 95 -8.55 -11.90 -12.45
CA PRO A 95 -9.34 -13.12 -12.33
C PRO A 95 -8.86 -14.03 -11.21
N ALA A 96 -9.79 -14.73 -10.56
CA ALA A 96 -9.43 -15.67 -9.51
C ALA A 96 -8.74 -16.89 -10.13
N THR A 97 -7.56 -17.23 -9.64
CA THR A 97 -6.79 -18.39 -10.07
C THR A 97 -6.32 -19.19 -8.85
N ARG A 98 -5.90 -20.44 -9.06
CA ARG A 98 -5.31 -21.26 -7.98
C ARG A 98 -4.03 -20.65 -7.40
N SER A 99 -3.25 -19.92 -8.22
CA SER A 99 -2.02 -19.25 -7.77
C SER A 99 -2.28 -17.99 -6.92
N CYS A 100 -3.52 -17.47 -6.89
CA CYS A 100 -3.85 -16.20 -6.24
C CYS A 100 -2.98 -15.04 -6.76
N ALA A 101 -2.71 -15.01 -8.07
CA ALA A 101 -1.82 -14.04 -8.68
C ALA A 101 -2.28 -12.60 -8.41
N GLY A 102 -1.36 -11.74 -7.97
CA GLY A 102 -1.63 -10.33 -7.65
C GLY A 102 -2.46 -10.07 -6.38
N TYR A 103 -2.80 -11.10 -5.59
CA TYR A 103 -3.58 -10.91 -4.37
C TYR A 103 -2.77 -10.16 -3.31
N THR A 104 -3.45 -9.33 -2.51
CA THR A 104 -2.86 -8.79 -1.28
C THR A 104 -2.96 -9.85 -0.19
N HIS A 105 -1.84 -10.27 0.37
CA HIS A 105 -1.76 -11.36 1.34
C HIS A 105 -1.30 -10.85 2.70
N PHE A 106 -2.13 -11.07 3.72
CA PHE A 106 -1.87 -10.82 5.14
C PHE A 106 -1.64 -12.16 5.85
N PRO A 107 -0.40 -12.68 5.90
CA PRO A 107 -0.15 -14.02 6.41
C PRO A 107 -0.53 -14.22 7.88
N ARG A 108 -0.35 -13.20 8.73
CA ARG A 108 -0.71 -13.29 10.15
C ARG A 108 -2.22 -13.39 10.39
N LEU A 109 -3.02 -12.94 9.43
CA LEU A 109 -4.48 -13.04 9.44
C LEU A 109 -4.99 -14.26 8.66
N GLY A 110 -4.12 -15.01 7.97
CA GLY A 110 -4.54 -16.06 7.04
C GLY A 110 -5.39 -15.53 5.88
N LEU A 111 -5.29 -14.25 5.55
CA LEU A 111 -6.18 -13.56 4.62
C LEU A 111 -5.49 -13.25 3.28
N LYS A 112 -6.16 -13.61 2.18
CA LYS A 112 -5.77 -13.19 0.82
C LYS A 112 -6.93 -12.45 0.17
N VAL A 113 -6.68 -11.22 -0.26
CA VAL A 113 -7.70 -10.38 -0.90
C VAL A 113 -7.50 -10.36 -2.40
N GLN A 114 -8.53 -10.77 -3.14
CA GLN A 114 -8.56 -10.71 -4.59
C GLN A 114 -8.70 -9.26 -5.08
N PRO A 115 -7.84 -8.80 -6.01
CA PRO A 115 -7.99 -7.51 -6.67
C PRO A 115 -9.26 -7.47 -7.51
N LYS A 116 -10.18 -6.58 -7.14
CA LYS A 116 -11.41 -6.31 -7.90
C LYS A 116 -11.58 -4.81 -8.07
N ARG A 117 -11.71 -4.36 -9.31
CA ARG A 117 -11.80 -2.95 -9.67
C ARG A 117 -12.81 -2.20 -8.79
N GLY A 118 -12.37 -1.08 -8.22
CA GLY A 118 -13.19 -0.20 -7.39
C GLY A 118 -13.34 -0.67 -5.94
N ARG A 119 -12.81 -1.83 -5.55
CA ARG A 119 -12.73 -2.23 -4.14
C ARG A 119 -11.47 -1.67 -3.49
N ALA A 120 -11.53 -1.51 -2.17
CA ALA A 120 -10.40 -1.15 -1.34
C ALA A 120 -10.24 -2.12 -0.17
N VAL A 121 -9.02 -2.28 0.29
CA VAL A 121 -8.69 -2.83 1.61
C VAL A 121 -8.24 -1.67 2.47
N VAL A 122 -8.80 -1.55 3.68
CA VAL A 122 -8.43 -0.51 4.64
C VAL A 122 -7.97 -1.20 5.90
N PHE A 123 -6.80 -0.82 6.42
CA PHE A 123 -6.22 -1.46 7.59
C PHE A 123 -5.36 -0.50 8.42
N PRO A 124 -5.33 -0.67 9.75
CA PRO A 124 -4.46 0.09 10.62
C PRO A 124 -3.01 -0.42 10.53
N ASN A 125 -2.05 0.49 10.47
CA ASN A 125 -0.64 0.16 10.61
C ASN A 125 -0.19 0.30 12.06
N LEU A 126 -0.85 1.18 12.82
CA LEU A 126 -0.61 1.39 14.24
C LEU A 126 -1.87 1.09 15.04
N ARG A 127 -1.70 0.60 16.26
CA ARG A 127 -2.75 0.48 17.28
C ARG A 127 -3.07 1.85 17.86
N ALA A 128 -4.15 1.91 18.64
CA ALA A 128 -4.56 3.13 19.33
C ALA A 128 -3.51 3.68 20.31
N ASP A 129 -2.62 2.83 20.83
CA ASP A 129 -1.49 3.21 21.69
C ASP A 129 -0.23 3.65 20.91
N GLY A 130 -0.32 3.70 19.57
CA GLY A 130 0.79 4.08 18.68
C GLY A 130 1.78 2.95 18.39
N THR A 131 1.60 1.76 18.98
CA THR A 131 2.44 0.60 18.66
C THR A 131 2.09 0.01 17.30
N VAL A 132 3.05 -0.65 16.65
CA VAL A 132 2.85 -1.34 15.37
C VAL A 132 1.76 -2.40 15.49
N GLU A 133 0.89 -2.51 14.48
CA GLU A 133 -0.04 -3.64 14.31
C GLU A 133 0.57 -4.74 13.43
N PRO A 134 1.33 -5.71 13.99
CA PRO A 134 1.95 -6.79 13.22
C PRO A 134 0.98 -7.62 12.39
N ALA A 135 -0.32 -7.66 12.72
CA ALA A 135 -1.31 -8.39 11.94
C ALA A 135 -1.43 -7.87 10.49
N THR A 136 -1.05 -6.61 10.23
CA THR A 136 -1.15 -5.98 8.91
C THR A 136 0.14 -6.01 8.10
N ILE A 137 1.15 -6.76 8.56
CA ILE A 137 2.28 -7.17 7.72
C ILE A 137 1.71 -7.91 6.49
N HIS A 138 2.07 -7.47 5.29
CA HIS A 138 1.44 -7.92 4.06
C HIS A 138 2.37 -7.93 2.85
N ALA A 139 1.92 -8.56 1.77
CA ALA A 139 2.63 -8.68 0.50
C ALA A 139 1.67 -8.55 -0.69
N ALA A 140 2.18 -8.15 -1.84
CA ALA A 140 1.51 -8.37 -3.12
C ALA A 140 2.07 -9.64 -3.75
N LEU A 141 1.23 -10.68 -3.89
CA LEU A 141 1.62 -11.94 -4.51
C LEU A 141 2.01 -11.72 -5.98
N PRO A 142 2.92 -12.55 -6.55
CA PRO A 142 3.33 -12.42 -7.94
C PRO A 142 2.15 -12.40 -8.92
N MET A 143 2.19 -11.48 -9.89
CA MET A 143 1.26 -11.45 -11.03
C MET A 143 1.45 -12.63 -11.98
#